data_AF-A0A2G6DK76-F1
#
_entry.id   AF-A0A2G6DK76-F1
#
_cell.length_a   1.000
_cell.length_b   1.000
_cell.length_c   1.000
_cell.angle_alpha   90.00
_cell.angle_beta   90.00
_cell.angle_gamma   90.00
#
_symmetry.space_group_name_H-M   'P 1'
#
loop_
_entity.id
_entity.type
_entity.pdbx_description
1 polymer ?
#
loop_
_entity_poly.entity_id
_entity_poly.type
_entity_poly.pdbx_seq_one_letter_code
_entity_poly.pdbx_strand_id
1 'polypeptide(L)'
;MLQTLAATENTPIIVSPKVNEVVSMHYKLRPAREIFDDLAKTHGLIWFFDGETLFVYKEEEAQRGSVSLEKMSPREFTTALERLNVLDDQYHWEVSEIDNVIYFVGPERFVSSVLDMAKMLDGQTSKRTQVFKWVDANGQVNYSNERPVNSIDVSKDVSKRERFPGFDVVDVINR
;
A
#
# COMPACT_ATOMS: atom_id res chain seq x y z
N MET A 1 31.03 1.29 0.99
CA MET A 1 30.45 2.53 1.56
C MET A 1 28.98 2.34 1.93
N LEU A 2 28.09 2.02 0.98
CA LEU A 2 26.67 1.75 1.26
C LEU A 2 26.47 0.67 2.34
N GLN A 3 27.26 -0.41 2.27
CA GLN A 3 27.30 -1.45 3.30
C GLN A 3 27.66 -0.93 4.70
N THR A 4 28.60 0.01 4.78
CA THR A 4 29.01 0.62 6.04
C THR A 4 27.90 1.50 6.61
N LEU A 5 27.26 2.31 5.76
CA LEU A 5 26.14 3.17 6.17
C LEU A 5 24.96 2.35 6.71
N ALA A 6 24.55 1.32 5.99
CA ALA A 6 23.45 0.45 6.42
C ALA A 6 23.78 -0.33 7.71
N ALA A 7 25.02 -0.79 7.86
CA ALA A 7 25.48 -1.40 9.10
C ALA A 7 25.45 -0.43 10.30
N THR A 8 25.62 0.87 10.06
CA THR A 8 25.53 1.90 11.12
C THR A 8 24.09 2.01 11.65
N GLU A 9 23.11 1.76 10.81
CA GLU A 9 21.67 1.75 11.10
C GLU A 9 21.14 0.34 11.44
N ASN A 10 22.03 -0.64 11.69
CA ASN A 10 21.70 -2.05 11.92
C ASN A 10 20.78 -2.68 10.85
N THR A 11 20.88 -2.21 9.60
CA THR A 11 20.02 -2.64 8.50
C THR A 11 20.83 -3.49 7.51
N PRO A 12 20.45 -4.76 7.25
CA PRO A 12 21.01 -5.54 6.15
C PRO A 12 20.84 -4.84 4.81
N ILE A 13 21.84 -4.94 3.93
CA ILE A 13 21.79 -4.30 2.61
C ILE A 13 22.26 -5.24 1.50
N ILE A 14 21.48 -5.30 0.43
CA ILE A 14 21.79 -5.99 -0.82
C ILE A 14 21.92 -4.94 -1.91
N VAL A 15 23.05 -4.96 -2.61
CA VAL A 15 23.38 -3.99 -3.66
C VAL A 15 23.46 -4.72 -4.99
N SER A 16 22.76 -4.23 -6.02
CA SER A 16 22.82 -4.79 -7.36
C SER A 16 24.26 -4.83 -7.87
N PRO A 17 24.68 -5.91 -8.57
CA PRO A 17 25.99 -5.97 -9.21
C PRO A 17 26.26 -4.83 -10.21
N LYS A 18 25.21 -4.18 -10.74
CA LYS A 18 25.34 -3.02 -11.64
C LYS A 18 25.78 -1.75 -10.91
N VAL A 19 25.63 -1.69 -9.59
CA VAL A 19 26.18 -0.63 -8.75
C VAL A 19 27.65 -0.96 -8.46
N ASN A 20 28.52 -0.74 -9.45
CA ASN A 20 29.94 -1.07 -9.38
C ASN A 20 30.85 0.16 -9.14
N GLU A 21 30.26 1.34 -8.95
CA GLU A 21 30.98 2.58 -8.71
C GLU A 21 31.60 2.61 -7.32
N VAL A 22 32.91 2.87 -7.27
CA VAL A 22 33.62 3.06 -6.01
C VAL A 22 33.62 4.54 -5.66
N VAL A 23 32.87 4.90 -4.62
CA VAL A 23 32.79 6.27 -4.13
C VAL A 23 33.69 6.45 -2.91
N SER A 24 34.59 7.44 -2.97
CA SER A 24 35.40 7.86 -1.83
C SER A 24 34.93 9.25 -1.37
N MET A 25 34.35 9.33 -0.18
CA MET A 25 33.96 10.60 0.44
C MET A 25 34.56 10.71 1.84
N HIS A 26 34.97 11.93 2.19
CA HIS A 26 35.32 12.26 3.57
C HIS A 26 34.03 12.58 4.34
N TYR A 27 33.73 11.78 5.35
CA TYR A 27 32.56 11.99 6.21
C TYR A 27 32.76 13.24 7.07
N LYS A 28 31.98 14.28 6.80
CA LYS A 28 31.65 15.28 7.83
C LYS A 28 30.66 14.61 8.80
N LEU A 29 30.57 15.06 10.07
CA LEU A 29 29.57 14.59 11.03
C LEU A 29 28.14 14.88 10.52
N ARG A 30 27.62 14.01 9.65
CA ARG A 30 26.24 14.01 9.16
C ARG A 30 25.59 12.66 9.48
N PRO A 31 24.27 12.60 9.68
CA PRO A 31 23.53 11.36 9.84
C PRO A 31 23.77 10.40 8.66
N ALA A 32 23.85 9.10 8.92
CA ALA A 32 24.12 8.10 7.89
C ALA A 32 23.05 8.10 6.77
N ARG A 33 21.79 8.34 7.14
CA ARG A 33 20.67 8.48 6.21
C ARG A 33 20.85 9.65 5.23
N GLU A 34 21.26 10.83 5.70
CA GLU A 34 21.49 11.98 4.81
C GLU A 34 22.61 11.70 3.79
N ILE A 35 23.66 11.00 4.24
CA ILE A 35 24.76 10.61 3.35
C ILE A 35 24.27 9.60 2.31
N PHE A 36 23.42 8.66 2.69
CA PHE A 36 22.82 7.68 1.78
C PHE A 36 21.93 8.36 0.75
N ASP A 37 21.07 9.29 1.16
CA ASP A 37 20.17 10.02 0.25
C ASP A 37 20.94 10.86 -0.77
N ASP A 38 22.02 11.53 -0.34
CA ASP A 38 22.92 12.29 -1.22
C ASP A 38 23.61 11.36 -2.24
N LEU A 39 24.09 10.18 -1.79
CA LEU A 39 24.68 9.18 -2.67
C LEU A 39 23.68 8.65 -3.68
N ALA A 40 22.46 8.34 -3.24
CA ALA A 40 21.42 7.83 -4.11
C ALA A 40 21.08 8.82 -5.21
N LYS A 41 20.90 10.10 -4.86
CA LYS A 41 20.63 11.17 -5.84
C LYS A 41 21.80 11.41 -6.78
N THR A 42 23.03 11.46 -6.26
CA THR A 42 24.22 11.81 -7.06
C THR A 42 24.57 10.71 -8.07
N HIS A 43 24.35 9.44 -7.70
CA HIS A 43 24.75 8.28 -8.50
C HIS A 43 23.60 7.59 -9.23
N GLY A 44 22.40 8.22 -9.24
CA GLY A 44 21.21 7.66 -9.88
C GLY A 44 20.84 6.29 -9.32
N LEU A 45 20.79 6.18 -7.99
CA LEU A 45 20.40 4.95 -7.30
C LEU A 45 18.94 5.05 -6.87
N ILE A 46 18.24 3.93 -6.99
CA ILE A 46 16.91 3.70 -6.44
C ILE A 46 17.01 2.60 -5.38
N TRP A 47 16.19 2.66 -4.35
CA TRP A 47 16.33 1.73 -3.22
C TRP A 47 14.98 1.34 -2.62
N PHE A 48 14.81 0.08 -2.25
CA PHE A 48 13.59 -0.41 -1.65
C PHE A 48 13.90 -1.11 -0.33
N PHE A 49 13.21 -0.73 0.74
CA PHE A 49 13.29 -1.41 2.03
C PHE A 49 12.03 -2.26 2.22
N ASP A 50 12.19 -3.57 2.35
CA ASP A 50 11.05 -4.50 2.48
C ASP A 50 10.60 -4.73 3.93
N GLY A 51 11.12 -3.96 4.87
CA GLY A 51 10.91 -4.13 6.32
C GLY A 51 12.03 -4.88 7.02
N GLU A 52 12.87 -5.60 6.28
CA GLU A 52 14.00 -6.35 6.83
C GLU A 52 15.32 -5.97 6.16
N THR A 53 15.35 -5.88 4.83
CA THR A 53 16.57 -5.64 4.06
C THR A 53 16.41 -4.44 3.14
N LEU A 54 17.46 -3.62 3.06
CA LEU A 54 17.56 -2.53 2.10
C LEU A 54 18.15 -3.05 0.79
N PHE A 55 17.41 -2.92 -0.30
CA PHE A 55 17.85 -3.29 -1.63
C PHE A 55 18.19 -2.03 -2.42
N VAL A 56 19.37 -1.98 -3.05
CA VAL A 56 19.83 -0.81 -3.81
C VAL A 56 20.15 -1.20 -5.24
N TYR A 57 19.67 -0.40 -6.19
CA TYR A 57 19.78 -0.61 -7.62
C TYR A 57 20.18 0.68 -8.33
N LYS A 58 20.60 0.59 -9.59
CA LYS A 58 20.66 1.73 -10.49
C LYS A 58 19.26 2.10 -10.99
N GLU A 59 19.04 3.38 -11.28
CA GLU A 59 17.77 3.89 -11.82
C GLU A 59 17.39 3.20 -13.14
N GLU A 60 18.37 2.88 -13.99
CA GLU A 60 18.18 2.12 -15.24
C GLU A 60 17.70 0.67 -15.03
N GLU A 61 17.73 0.16 -13.79
CA GLU A 61 17.18 -1.15 -13.42
C GLU A 61 15.72 -1.08 -13.01
N ALA A 62 15.09 0.10 -13.06
CA ALA A 62 13.67 0.24 -12.80
C ALA A 62 12.84 -0.61 -13.78
N GLN A 63 11.95 -1.41 -13.22
CA GLN A 63 11.02 -2.26 -13.94
C GLN A 63 9.60 -1.72 -13.81
N ARG A 64 8.81 -1.95 -14.85
CA ARG A 64 7.38 -1.63 -14.85
C ARG A 64 6.60 -2.83 -14.33
N GLY A 65 5.62 -2.58 -13.48
CA GLY A 65 4.64 -3.55 -13.03
C GLY A 65 3.23 -3.05 -13.25
N SER A 66 2.30 -3.98 -13.34
CA SER A 66 0.87 -3.68 -13.34
C SER A 66 0.12 -4.76 -12.61
N VAL A 67 -0.92 -4.38 -11.86
CA VAL A 67 -1.79 -5.35 -11.19
C VAL A 67 -3.25 -4.95 -11.32
N SER A 68 -4.10 -5.94 -11.57
CA SER A 68 -5.55 -5.84 -11.47
C SER A 68 -6.00 -6.71 -10.29
N LEU A 69 -7.02 -6.26 -9.58
CA LEU A 69 -7.53 -6.88 -8.36
C LEU A 69 -8.99 -7.28 -8.57
N GLU A 70 -9.38 -8.49 -8.18
CA GLU A 70 -10.74 -9.00 -8.42
C GLU A 70 -11.71 -8.65 -7.28
N LYS A 71 -11.24 -8.67 -6.04
CA LYS A 71 -12.07 -8.53 -4.83
C LYS A 71 -11.85 -7.22 -4.09
N MET A 72 -10.66 -6.64 -4.23
CA MET A 72 -10.29 -5.37 -3.61
C MET A 72 -10.25 -4.26 -4.67
N SER A 73 -10.70 -3.06 -4.35
CA SER A 73 -10.54 -1.94 -5.29
C SER A 73 -9.10 -1.42 -5.30
N PRO A 74 -8.62 -0.87 -6.43
CA PRO A 74 -7.27 -0.30 -6.56
C PRO A 74 -6.92 0.75 -5.49
N ARG A 75 -7.89 1.57 -5.10
CA ARG A 75 -7.72 2.56 -4.03
C ARG A 75 -7.52 1.90 -2.67
N GLU A 76 -8.29 0.88 -2.34
CA GLU A 76 -8.17 0.19 -1.06
C GLU A 76 -6.82 -0.51 -0.93
N PHE A 77 -6.35 -1.12 -2.03
CA PHE A 77 -5.02 -1.71 -2.08
C PHE A 77 -3.92 -0.68 -1.92
N THR A 78 -4.03 0.47 -2.60
CA THR A 78 -3.10 1.60 -2.43
C THR A 78 -3.04 2.04 -0.97
N THR A 79 -4.19 2.27 -0.32
CA THR A 79 -4.24 2.63 1.11
C THR A 79 -3.66 1.55 2.02
N ALA A 80 -3.79 0.27 1.66
CA ALA A 80 -3.16 -0.81 2.42
C ALA A 80 -1.62 -0.75 2.32
N LEU A 81 -1.07 -0.52 1.13
CA LEU A 81 0.38 -0.40 0.94
C LEU A 81 0.98 0.84 1.60
N GLU A 82 0.28 1.98 1.58
CA GLU A 82 0.67 3.18 2.32
C GLU A 82 0.80 2.90 3.82
N ARG A 83 -0.17 2.18 4.40
CA ARG A 83 -0.16 1.81 5.83
C ARG A 83 0.98 0.85 6.18
N LEU A 84 1.38 0.01 5.25
CA LEU A 84 2.51 -0.91 5.40
C LEU A 84 3.86 -0.23 5.10
N ASN A 85 3.85 1.06 4.75
CA ASN A 85 5.03 1.85 4.41
C ASN A 85 5.86 1.22 3.27
N VAL A 86 5.15 0.62 2.30
CA VAL A 86 5.73 -0.04 1.11
C VAL A 86 5.90 0.95 -0.04
N LEU A 87 5.00 1.94 -0.12
CA LEU A 87 5.07 2.99 -1.13
C LEU A 87 6.05 4.08 -0.68
N ASP A 88 6.84 4.55 -1.64
CA ASP A 88 7.79 5.65 -1.49
C ASP A 88 7.63 6.59 -2.68
N ASP A 89 7.76 7.90 -2.45
CA ASP A 89 7.56 8.96 -3.44
C ASP A 89 8.52 8.88 -4.63
N GLN A 90 9.63 8.14 -4.49
CA GLN A 90 10.57 7.92 -5.59
C GLN A 90 10.02 7.00 -6.69
N TYR A 91 8.88 6.34 -6.48
CA TYR A 91 8.27 5.40 -7.42
C TYR A 91 7.04 5.97 -8.11
N HIS A 92 6.92 5.68 -9.41
CA HIS A 92 5.69 5.99 -10.14
C HIS A 92 4.58 5.06 -9.67
N TRP A 93 3.46 5.61 -9.25
CA TRP A 93 2.27 4.87 -8.82
C TRP A 93 1.02 5.52 -9.41
N GLU A 94 0.33 4.79 -10.28
CA GLU A 94 -0.81 5.32 -11.03
C GLU A 94 -1.99 4.34 -10.95
N VAL A 95 -3.13 4.87 -10.49
CA VAL A 95 -4.34 4.11 -10.28
C VAL A 95 -5.36 4.46 -11.37
N SER A 96 -5.72 3.49 -12.21
CA SER A 96 -6.88 3.58 -13.11
C SER A 96 -8.08 2.89 -12.47
N GLU A 97 -9.00 3.68 -11.92
CA GLU A 97 -10.27 3.14 -11.41
C GLU A 97 -11.18 2.63 -12.53
N ILE A 98 -11.09 3.23 -13.72
CA ILE A 98 -11.92 2.87 -14.88
C ILE A 98 -11.55 1.48 -15.38
N ASP A 99 -10.24 1.22 -15.50
CA ASP A 99 -9.73 -0.05 -16.00
C ASP A 99 -9.53 -1.09 -14.88
N ASN A 100 -9.73 -0.69 -13.63
CA ASN A 100 -9.46 -1.51 -12.44
C ASN A 100 -8.02 -2.06 -12.41
N VAL A 101 -7.05 -1.20 -12.75
CA VAL A 101 -5.63 -1.54 -12.86
C VAL A 101 -4.79 -0.48 -12.16
N ILE A 102 -3.69 -0.94 -11.56
CA ILE A 102 -2.64 -0.08 -11.02
C ILE A 102 -1.38 -0.31 -11.86
N TYR A 103 -0.77 0.78 -12.32
CA TYR A 103 0.52 0.80 -12.98
C TYR A 103 1.56 1.39 -12.05
N PHE A 104 2.74 0.77 -12.00
CA PHE A 104 3.82 1.25 -11.15
C PHE A 104 5.19 0.97 -11.73
N VAL A 105 6.17 1.76 -11.31
CA VAL A 105 7.56 1.63 -11.76
C VAL A 105 8.49 1.73 -10.56
N GLY A 106 9.40 0.77 -10.42
CA GLY A 106 10.37 0.73 -9.32
C GLY A 106 11.37 -0.42 -9.49
N PRO A 107 12.25 -0.68 -8.52
CA PRO A 107 13.21 -1.76 -8.61
C PRO A 107 12.52 -3.12 -8.62
N GLU A 108 13.19 -4.13 -9.16
CA GLU A 108 12.67 -5.51 -9.27
C GLU A 108 12.06 -6.02 -7.96
N ARG A 109 12.74 -5.79 -6.84
CA ARG A 109 12.24 -6.21 -5.52
C ARG A 109 10.92 -5.52 -5.16
N PHE A 110 10.82 -4.20 -5.35
CA PHE A 110 9.56 -3.46 -5.14
C PHE A 110 8.43 -4.03 -6.00
N VAL A 111 8.70 -4.26 -7.29
CA VAL A 111 7.69 -4.80 -8.23
C VAL A 111 7.21 -6.17 -7.77
N SER A 112 8.14 -7.06 -7.40
CA SER A 112 7.81 -8.40 -6.90
C SER A 112 6.98 -8.33 -5.61
N SER A 113 7.36 -7.48 -4.66
CA SER A 113 6.66 -7.32 -3.38
C SER A 113 5.24 -6.80 -3.57
N VAL A 114 5.02 -5.81 -4.44
CA VAL A 114 3.67 -5.30 -4.75
C VAL A 114 2.80 -6.40 -5.36
N LEU A 115 3.34 -7.19 -6.29
CA LEU A 115 2.59 -8.29 -6.93
C LEU A 115 2.23 -9.40 -5.92
N ASP A 116 3.13 -9.75 -5.01
CA ASP A 116 2.87 -10.76 -3.98
C ASP A 116 1.86 -10.28 -2.94
N MET A 117 1.95 -9.01 -2.52
CA MET A 117 0.97 -8.40 -1.62
C MET A 117 -0.40 -8.29 -2.28
N ALA A 118 -0.47 -7.99 -3.58
CA ALA A 118 -1.73 -7.96 -4.32
C ALA A 118 -2.42 -9.34 -4.29
N LYS A 119 -1.68 -10.41 -4.62
CA LYS A 119 -2.22 -11.79 -4.54
C LYS A 119 -2.69 -12.13 -3.14
N MET A 120 -1.92 -11.74 -2.12
CA MET A 120 -2.26 -12.01 -0.74
C MET A 120 -3.52 -11.25 -0.31
N LEU A 121 -3.56 -9.92 -0.47
CA LEU A 121 -4.66 -9.08 0.01
C LEU A 121 -5.96 -9.28 -0.79
N ASP A 122 -5.85 -9.50 -2.10
CA ASP A 122 -7.00 -9.79 -2.96
C ASP A 122 -7.58 -11.20 -2.64
N GLY A 123 -6.70 -12.17 -2.34
CA GLY A 123 -7.11 -13.48 -1.84
C GLY A 123 -7.74 -13.44 -0.45
N GLN A 124 -7.22 -12.58 0.43
CA GLN A 124 -7.59 -12.43 1.85
C GLN A 124 -8.74 -11.46 2.10
N THR A 125 -9.47 -10.99 1.08
CA THR A 125 -10.74 -10.26 1.28
C THR A 125 -11.80 -11.20 1.85
N SER A 126 -11.60 -11.57 3.12
CA SER A 126 -12.54 -12.13 4.05
C SER A 126 -13.36 -10.96 4.57
N LYS A 127 -14.63 -10.92 4.15
CA LYS A 127 -15.75 -10.23 4.80
C LYS A 127 -15.34 -8.93 5.51
N ARG A 128 -15.33 -7.80 4.78
CA ARG A 128 -15.59 -6.53 5.47
C ARG A 128 -16.91 -6.70 6.21
N THR A 129 -16.85 -6.65 7.53
CA THR A 129 -18.02 -6.68 8.39
C THR A 129 -18.85 -5.45 8.05
N GLN A 130 -19.89 -5.64 7.23
CA GLN A 130 -20.86 -4.58 6.95
C GLN A 130 -21.67 -4.40 8.21
N VAL A 131 -21.65 -3.19 8.76
CA VAL A 131 -22.49 -2.83 9.90
C VAL A 131 -23.76 -2.21 9.32
N PHE A 132 -24.86 -2.95 9.40
CA PHE A 132 -26.18 -2.45 9.06
C PHE A 132 -26.63 -1.46 10.13
N LYS A 133 -27.08 -0.28 9.69
CA LYS A 133 -27.68 0.74 10.56
C LYS A 133 -29.15 0.90 10.18
N TRP A 134 -30.04 0.80 11.17
CA TRP A 134 -31.47 1.07 10.98
C TRP A 134 -32.07 1.77 12.19
N VAL A 135 -33.23 2.37 11.97
CA VAL A 135 -34.07 2.96 13.02
C VAL A 135 -35.28 2.08 13.19
N ASP A 136 -35.57 1.66 14.43
CA ASP A 136 -36.78 0.88 14.71
C ASP A 136 -38.03 1.76 14.85
N ALA A 137 -39.19 1.14 15.02
CA ALA A 137 -40.48 1.83 15.17
C ALA A 137 -40.55 2.76 16.40
N ASN A 138 -39.64 2.58 17.37
CA ASN A 138 -39.55 3.40 18.58
C ASN A 138 -38.54 4.55 18.42
N GLY A 139 -37.93 4.71 17.24
CA GLY A 139 -36.93 5.75 16.96
C GLY A 139 -35.52 5.41 17.46
N GLN A 140 -35.26 4.19 17.90
CA GLN A 140 -33.94 3.77 18.39
C GLN A 140 -33.05 3.36 17.22
N VAL A 141 -31.83 3.91 17.20
CA VAL A 141 -30.80 3.56 16.20
C VAL A 141 -30.11 2.26 16.61
N ASN A 142 -30.11 1.28 15.72
CA ASN A 142 -29.52 -0.03 15.93
C ASN A 142 -28.39 -0.29 14.93
N TYR A 143 -27.39 -1.07 15.35
CA TYR A 143 -26.23 -1.47 14.56
C TYR A 143 -26.06 -2.99 14.62
N SER A 144 -25.87 -3.67 13.50
CA SER A 144 -25.62 -5.12 13.47
C SER A 144 -24.69 -5.53 12.34
N ASN A 145 -23.93 -6.60 12.57
CA ASN A 145 -23.08 -7.23 11.56
C ASN A 145 -23.86 -8.28 10.73
N GLU A 146 -25.12 -8.54 11.08
CA GLU A 146 -26.03 -9.46 10.42
C GLU A 146 -27.25 -8.71 9.89
N ARG A 147 -27.77 -9.14 8.72
CA ARG A 147 -28.99 -8.56 8.14
C ARG A 147 -30.17 -8.83 9.07
N PRO A 148 -30.95 -7.80 9.46
CA PRO A 148 -32.10 -7.99 10.35
C PRO A 148 -33.16 -8.88 9.69
N VAL A 149 -33.52 -9.99 10.36
CA VAL A 149 -34.37 -11.06 9.80
C VAL A 149 -35.88 -10.71 9.88
N ASN A 150 -36.27 -9.71 10.67
CA ASN A 150 -37.67 -9.47 11.06
C ASN A 150 -38.30 -8.13 10.63
N SER A 151 -37.72 -7.40 9.68
CA SER A 151 -38.42 -6.25 9.10
C SER A 151 -39.35 -6.75 7.98
N ILE A 152 -40.60 -7.02 8.35
CA ILE A 152 -41.71 -7.24 7.44
C ILE A 152 -41.66 -6.14 6.37
N ASP A 153 -41.52 -6.55 5.11
CA ASP A 153 -41.58 -5.71 3.89
C ASP A 153 -40.39 -4.79 3.54
N VAL A 154 -39.15 -5.29 3.64
CA VAL A 154 -37.99 -4.55 3.11
C VAL A 154 -37.68 -4.93 1.68
N SER A 155 -38.48 -4.41 0.75
CA SER A 155 -37.94 -4.00 -0.55
C SER A 155 -37.25 -2.65 -0.35
N LYS A 156 -35.92 -2.61 -0.25
CA LYS A 156 -35.19 -1.34 -0.13
C LYS A 156 -33.95 -1.24 -0.99
N ASP A 157 -33.97 -0.10 -1.66
CA ASP A 157 -32.90 0.55 -2.38
C ASP A 157 -31.77 0.94 -1.41
N VAL A 158 -30.53 0.59 -1.78
CA VAL A 158 -29.34 0.82 -0.96
C VAL A 158 -28.80 2.22 -1.25
N SER A 159 -29.24 3.21 -0.48
CA SER A 159 -28.68 4.56 -0.55
C SER A 159 -27.36 4.64 0.23
N LYS A 160 -26.25 4.76 -0.51
CA LYS A 160 -24.90 5.01 0.05
C LYS A 160 -24.84 6.39 0.71
N ARG A 161 -24.27 6.46 1.93
CA ARG A 161 -23.02 7.19 2.26
C ARG A 161 -22.95 7.51 3.76
N GLU A 162 -22.14 6.76 4.49
CA GLU A 162 -21.30 7.25 5.59
C GLU A 162 -20.10 6.29 5.70
N ARG A 163 -18.91 6.74 5.29
CA ARG A 163 -17.67 5.94 5.40
C ARG A 163 -17.05 6.19 6.76
N PHE A 164 -17.17 5.21 7.66
CA PHE A 164 -16.42 5.20 8.91
C PHE A 164 -15.08 4.49 8.68
N PRO A 165 -13.96 4.96 9.25
CA PRO A 165 -12.67 4.31 9.06
C PRO A 165 -12.71 2.88 9.60
N GLY A 166 -12.69 1.90 8.69
CA GLY A 166 -12.70 0.47 9.00
C GLY A 166 -14.05 -0.26 8.80
N PHE A 167 -15.16 0.45 8.53
CA PHE A 167 -16.48 -0.15 8.36
C PHE A 167 -17.28 0.54 7.24
N ASP A 168 -17.91 -0.25 6.37
CA ASP A 168 -18.91 0.24 5.43
C ASP A 168 -20.29 0.18 6.12
N VAL A 169 -20.86 1.35 6.43
CA VAL A 169 -22.21 1.45 7.03
C VAL A 169 -23.25 1.54 5.93
N VAL A 170 -24.26 0.68 6.01
CA VAL A 170 -25.38 0.62 5.06
C VAL A 170 -26.66 1.06 5.76
N ASP A 171 -27.25 2.15 5.28
CA ASP A 171 -28.52 2.68 5.79
C ASP A 171 -29.73 1.99 5.14
N VAL A 172 -30.70 1.62 5.96
CA VAL A 172 -31.92 0.91 5.53
C VAL A 172 -33.16 1.81 5.75
N ILE A 173 -33.48 2.71 4.82
CA ILE A 173 -34.55 3.74 4.98
C ILE A 173 -35.94 3.24 4.55
N ASN A 174 -36.95 3.24 5.44
CA ASN A 174 -38.36 2.93 5.09
C ASN A 174 -38.98 4.13 4.36
N ARG A 175 -39.54 3.91 3.18
CA ARG A 175 -40.49 4.83 2.56
C ARG A 175 -41.91 4.37 2.88
#